data_AF-A0A0C2GC65-F1
#
_entry.id   AF-A0A0C2GC65-F1
#
_cell.length_a   1.000
_cell.length_b   1.000
_cell.length_c   1.000
_cell.angle_alpha   90.00
_cell.angle_beta   90.00
_cell.angle_gamma   90.00
#
_symmetry.space_group_name_H-M   'P 1'
#
loop_
_entity.id
_entity.type
_entity.pdbx_description
1 polymer ?
#
loop_
_entity_poly.entity_id
_entity_poly.type
_entity_poly.pdbx_seq_one_letter_code
_entity_poly.pdbx_strand_id
1 'polypeptide(L)'
;MGISLEESLQILNIKPPIDPKEVEKNYDHLFNINDKTKGGSFYLQSKIYRAKERIDEELRRQGLNTEKKPSGEQEGQKKVENGS
;
A
#
# COMPACT_ATOMS: atom_id res chain seq x y z
N MET A 1 -0.71 -5.84 16.57
CA MET A 1 -0.17 -6.89 15.68
C MET A 1 -0.44 -6.46 14.26
N GLY A 2 0.61 -6.04 13.54
CA GLY A 2 0.56 -5.67 12.13
C GLY A 2 1.21 -6.76 11.27
N ILE A 3 1.20 -6.55 9.95
CA ILE A 3 1.92 -7.38 8.98
C ILE A 3 3.43 -7.34 9.25
N SER A 4 4.12 -8.49 9.09
CA SER A 4 5.58 -8.54 9.26
C SER A 4 6.30 -7.87 8.09
N LEU A 5 7.58 -7.49 8.26
CA LEU A 5 8.37 -6.98 7.13
C LEU A 5 8.50 -8.02 6.03
N GLU A 6 8.71 -9.29 6.38
CA GLU A 6 8.85 -10.38 5.42
C GLU A 6 7.57 -10.59 4.60
N GLU A 7 6.40 -10.62 5.25
CA GLU A 7 5.12 -10.73 4.54
C GLU A 7 4.90 -9.48 3.65
N SER A 8 5.31 -8.30 4.10
CA SER A 8 5.21 -7.07 3.31
C SER A 8 6.08 -7.11 2.05
N LEU A 9 7.32 -7.59 2.17
CA LEU A 9 8.23 -7.79 1.04
C LEU A 9 7.67 -8.81 0.05
N GLN A 10 7.07 -9.89 0.54
CA GLN A 10 6.43 -10.90 -0.32
C GLN A 10 5.22 -10.33 -1.07
N ILE A 11 4.34 -9.58 -0.38
CA ILE A 11 3.16 -8.95 -1.00
C ILE A 11 3.56 -8.00 -2.12
N LEU A 12 4.60 -7.18 -1.91
CA LEU A 12 5.08 -6.21 -2.90
C LEU A 12 6.14 -6.80 -3.85
N ASN A 13 6.43 -8.10 -3.76
CA ASN A 13 7.44 -8.79 -4.55
C ASN A 13 8.79 -8.05 -4.57
N ILE A 14 9.28 -7.68 -3.38
CA ILE A 14 10.55 -6.97 -3.17
C ILE A 14 11.55 -7.93 -2.54
N LYS A 15 12.80 -7.86 -2.98
CA LYS A 15 13.92 -8.61 -2.39
C LYS A 15 14.87 -7.65 -1.67
N PRO A 16 15.49 -8.06 -0.55
CA PRO A 16 16.58 -7.30 0.04
C PRO A 16 17.84 -7.29 -0.86
N PRO A 17 18.65 -6.21 -0.87
CA PRO A 17 18.44 -4.94 -0.17
C PRO A 17 17.25 -4.16 -0.75
N ILE A 18 16.48 -3.49 0.11
CA ILE A 18 15.24 -2.81 -0.28
C ILE A 18 15.58 -1.58 -1.14
N ASP A 19 15.17 -1.58 -2.40
CA ASP A 19 15.24 -0.39 -3.28
C ASP A 19 13.92 0.41 -3.19
N PRO A 20 13.92 1.65 -2.66
CA PRO A 20 12.75 2.51 -2.63
C PRO A 20 12.02 2.67 -3.96
N LYS A 21 12.76 2.70 -5.08
CA LYS A 21 12.15 2.88 -6.41
C LYS A 21 11.37 1.64 -6.84
N GLU A 22 11.88 0.46 -6.50
CA GLU A 22 11.20 -0.81 -6.77
C GLU A 22 9.93 -0.96 -5.93
N VAL A 23 9.99 -0.54 -4.66
CA VAL A 23 8.84 -0.52 -3.74
C VAL A 23 7.71 0.33 -4.33
N GLU A 24 7.99 1.58 -4.72
CA GLU A 24 6.98 2.47 -5.32
C GLU A 24 6.40 1.89 -6.62
N LYS A 25 7.27 1.40 -7.52
CA LYS A 25 6.83 0.81 -8.80
C LYS A 25 5.89 -0.39 -8.59
N ASN A 26 6.26 -1.31 -7.71
CA ASN A 26 5.46 -2.51 -7.48
C ASN A 26 4.19 -2.17 -6.69
N TYR A 27 4.25 -1.24 -5.75
CA TYR A 27 3.07 -0.72 -5.06
C TYR A 27 2.07 -0.13 -6.04
N ASP A 28 2.48 0.82 -6.88
CA ASP A 28 1.58 1.48 -7.85
C ASP A 28 0.93 0.47 -8.79
N HIS A 29 1.72 -0.48 -9.30
CA HIS A 29 1.20 -1.53 -10.17
C HIS A 29 0.16 -2.41 -9.46
N LEU A 30 0.53 -3.00 -8.32
CA LEU A 30 -0.33 -3.93 -7.58
C LEU A 30 -1.58 -3.22 -7.03
N PHE A 31 -1.44 -2.01 -6.53
CA PHE A 31 -2.55 -1.23 -5.99
C PHE A 31 -3.56 -0.87 -7.08
N ASN A 32 -3.09 -0.45 -8.26
CA ASN A 32 -3.94 -0.05 -9.38
C ASN A 32 -4.67 -1.23 -10.04
N ILE A 33 -4.04 -2.41 -10.19
CA ILE A 33 -4.72 -3.58 -10.75
C ILE A 33 -5.74 -4.19 -9.76
N ASN A 34 -5.58 -3.92 -8.45
CA ASN A 34 -6.51 -4.37 -7.42
C ASN A 34 -7.55 -3.30 -7.04
N ASP A 35 -7.66 -2.22 -7.81
CA ASP A 35 -8.68 -1.21 -7.60
C ASP A 35 -10.09 -1.81 -7.74
N LYS A 36 -10.95 -1.57 -6.75
CA LYS A 36 -12.33 -2.07 -6.70
C LYS A 36 -13.16 -1.65 -7.93
N THR A 37 -12.88 -0.48 -8.51
CA THR A 37 -13.57 0.04 -9.70
C THR A 37 -13.21 -0.72 -10.96
N LYS A 38 -12.11 -1.48 -10.95
CA LYS A 38 -11.61 -2.30 -12.06
C LYS A 38 -11.88 -3.80 -11.84
N GLY A 39 -12.76 -4.15 -10.89
CA GLY A 39 -13.05 -5.54 -10.52
C GLY A 39 -12.06 -6.14 -9.51
N GLY A 40 -11.18 -5.33 -8.91
CA GLY A 40 -10.29 -5.76 -7.84
C GLY A 40 -10.98 -5.94 -6.49
N SER A 41 -10.24 -6.46 -5.51
CA SER A 41 -10.73 -6.70 -4.15
C SER A 41 -10.21 -5.65 -3.18
N PHE A 42 -11.12 -5.00 -2.43
CA PHE A 42 -10.76 -4.08 -1.36
C PHE A 42 -9.84 -4.72 -0.31
N TYR A 43 -10.02 -6.02 -0.03
CA TYR A 43 -9.16 -6.74 0.91
C TYR A 43 -7.73 -6.84 0.39
N LEU A 44 -7.54 -7.18 -0.89
CA LEU A 44 -6.22 -7.27 -1.51
C LEU A 44 -5.56 -5.88 -1.61
N GLN A 45 -6.31 -4.86 -2.03
CA GLN A 45 -5.82 -3.49 -2.07
C GLN A 45 -5.40 -3.00 -0.67
N SER A 46 -6.17 -3.31 0.37
CA SER A 46 -5.83 -3.00 1.76
C SER A 46 -4.55 -3.72 2.21
N LYS A 47 -4.36 -4.99 1.83
CA LYS A 47 -3.13 -5.75 2.13
C LYS A 47 -1.90 -5.14 1.47
N ILE A 48 -2.01 -4.71 0.20
CA ILE A 48 -0.95 -4.02 -0.55
C ILE A 48 -0.59 -2.69 0.11
N TYR A 49 -1.60 -1.91 0.52
CA TYR A 49 -1.38 -0.65 1.24
C TYR A 49 -0.63 -0.86 2.56
N ARG A 50 -1.08 -1.82 3.39
CA ARG A 50 -0.41 -2.14 4.67
C ARG A 50 1.03 -2.64 4.48
N ALA A 51 1.29 -3.40 3.42
CA ALA A 51 2.65 -3.83 3.08
C ALA A 51 3.56 -2.63 2.77
N LYS A 52 3.07 -1.66 1.97
CA LYS A 52 3.81 -0.43 1.68
C LYS A 52 4.12 0.36 2.94
N GLU A 53 3.13 0.58 3.81
CA GLU A 53 3.32 1.28 5.08
C GLU A 53 4.44 0.65 5.92
N ARG A 54 4.48 -0.69 6.00
CA ARG A 54 5.51 -1.41 6.76
C ARG A 54 6.90 -1.30 6.14
N ILE A 55 7.02 -1.35 4.81
CA ILE A 55 8.32 -1.19 4.13
C ILE A 55 8.81 0.26 4.24
N ASP A 56 7.93 1.24 4.08
CA ASP A 56 8.28 2.66 4.22
C ASP A 56 8.77 2.98 5.64
N GLU A 57 8.18 2.36 6.67
CA GLU A 57 8.70 2.46 8.04
C GLU A 57 10.11 1.87 8.16
N GLU A 58 10.40 0.76 7.50
CA GLU A 58 11.73 0.13 7.49
C GLU A 58 12.78 1.02 6.84
N LEU A 59 12.48 1.56 5.66
CA LEU A 59 13.37 2.47 4.93
C LEU A 59 13.66 3.73 5.76
N ARG A 60 12.65 4.28 6.43
CA ARG A 60 12.80 5.41 7.35
C ARG A 60 13.70 5.08 8.54
N ARG A 61 13.57 3.88 9.14
CA ARG A 61 14.45 3.40 10.21
C ARG A 61 15.91 3.26 9.74
N GLN A 62 16.13 2.95 8.48
CA GLN A 62 17.45 2.84 7.85
C GLN A 62 18.02 4.17 7.36
N GLY A 63 17.29 5.29 7.52
CA GLY A 63 17.71 6.61 7.03
C GLY A 63 17.56 6.78 5.50
N LEU A 64 16.94 5.82 4.83
CA LEU A 64 16.61 5.88 3.40
C LEU A 64 15.26 6.58 3.28
N ASN A 65 15.28 7.91 3.15
CA ASN A 65 14.05 8.70 3.12
C ASN A 65 13.34 8.51 1.77
N THR A 66 12.15 7.89 1.79
CA THR A 66 11.24 7.86 0.64
C THR A 66 10.47 9.17 0.62
N GLU A 67 11.02 10.21 -0.03
CA GLU A 67 10.29 11.48 -0.14
C GLU A 67 9.05 11.33 -1.05
N LYS A 68 7.87 11.14 -0.44
CA LYS A 68 6.74 12.09 -0.52
C LYS A 68 5.66 11.83 0.54
N LYS A 69 5.20 12.96 1.09
CA LYS A 69 4.18 13.29 2.12
C LYS A 69 2.90 12.43 2.19
N PRO A 70 2.18 12.48 3.33
CA PRO A 70 1.04 11.62 3.63
C PRO A 70 -0.12 11.88 2.65
N SER A 71 -0.49 10.86 1.89
CA SER A 71 -1.81 10.78 1.27
C SER A 71 -2.83 10.52 2.38
N GLY A 72 -3.26 11.60 3.03
CA GLY A 72 -4.50 11.61 3.79
C GLY A 72 -5.66 11.23 2.88
N GLU A 73 -6.59 10.46 3.44
CA GLU A 73 -8.01 10.43 3.08
C GLU A 73 -8.34 10.02 1.63
N GLN A 74 -8.51 8.71 1.42
CA GLN A 74 -9.66 8.24 0.65
C GLN A 74 -10.68 7.66 1.62
N GLU A 75 -11.51 8.57 2.16
CA GLU A 75 -12.72 8.26 2.90
C GLU A 75 -13.57 7.24 2.14
N GLY A 76 -14.10 6.29 2.90
CA GLY A 76 -15.19 5.45 2.44
C GLY A 76 -16.36 6.30 1.99
N GLN A 77 -16.73 6.18 0.71
CA GLN A 77 -18.04 6.61 0.25
C GLN A 77 -19.12 5.73 0.91
N LYS A 78 -19.58 6.16 2.09
CA LYS A 78 -20.99 6.05 2.45
C LYS A 78 -21.73 7.07 1.60
N LYS A 79 -22.42 6.62 0.56
CA LYS A 79 -23.68 7.27 0.16
C LYS A 79 -24.80 6.38 0.69
N VAL A 80 -25.37 6.84 1.79
CA VAL A 80 -26.68 6.43 2.28
C VAL A 80 -27.70 6.65 1.18
N GLU A 81 -28.53 5.64 0.97
CA GLU A 81 -29.60 5.62 -0.01
C GLU A 81 -30.71 6.60 0.38
N ASN A 82 -31.41 7.07 -0.65
CA ASN A 82 -32.30 8.20 -0.71
C ASN A 82 -33.47 8.17 0.29
N GLY A 83 -33.73 9.32 0.92
CA GLY A 83 -35.06 9.69 1.39
C GLY A 83 -35.70 10.67 0.40
N SER A 84 -36.80 10.26 -0.23
CA SER A 84 -37.84 11.10 -0.81
C SER A 84 -39.13 10.31 -0.82
#